data_AF-A0A530QM06-F1
#
_entry.id   AF-A0A530QM06-F1
#
_cell.length_a   1.000
_cell.length_b   1.000
_cell.length_c   1.000
_cell.angle_alpha   90.00
_cell.angle_beta   90.00
_cell.angle_gamma   90.00
#
_symmetry.space_group_name_H-M   'P 1'
#
loop_
_entity.id
_entity.type
_entity.pdbx_description
1 polymer ?
#
loop_
_entity_poly.entity_id
_entity_poly.type
_entity_poly.pdbx_seq_one_letter_code
_entity_poly.pdbx_strand_id
1 'polypeptide(L)'
;PGVKSVILPPVTSSDEGFSGLVDLQGKPIDDDFKKRRSEMLLQAFRDCRPDIVMIEAFPFGRRQMRFELMPLIEAIDATSPRPLLATSVRDILQERVKPGRNEETVDLINRHFDVVMVHGDPAFATIDKTFPLAGAITAEVTYTGLVAAPPPPAASER
;
A
#
# COMPACT_ATOMS: atom_id res chain seq x y z
N PRO A 1 12.68 8.34 17.97
CA PRO A 1 12.38 7.64 19.24
C PRO A 1 10.86 7.52 19.44
N GLY A 2 10.33 6.33 19.68
CA GLY A 2 8.88 6.13 19.90
C GLY A 2 8.11 5.37 18.81
N VAL A 3 8.76 4.96 17.72
CA VAL A 3 8.14 4.09 16.71
C VAL A 3 8.53 2.64 16.99
N LYS A 4 7.54 1.77 17.23
CA LYS A 4 7.75 0.32 17.30
C LYS A 4 7.79 -0.21 15.87
N SER A 5 8.86 -0.90 15.51
CA SER A 5 9.02 -1.52 14.18
C SER A 5 8.98 -3.05 14.33
N VAL A 6 8.20 -3.71 13.47
CA VAL A 6 8.20 -5.17 13.34
C VAL A 6 8.73 -5.49 11.94
N ILE A 7 9.86 -6.20 11.88
CA ILE A 7 10.49 -6.57 10.62
C ILE A 7 10.02 -7.97 10.22
N LEU A 8 9.36 -8.06 9.08
CA LEU A 8 8.96 -9.33 8.48
C LEU A 8 10.09 -9.91 7.61
N PRO A 9 10.19 -11.24 7.45
CA PRO A 9 11.21 -11.88 6.61
C PRO A 9 11.25 -11.27 5.21
N PRO A 10 12.36 -10.64 4.79
CA PRO A 10 12.41 -9.82 3.59
C PRO A 10 12.13 -10.63 2.31
N VAL A 11 11.43 -10.00 1.37
CA VAL A 11 11.18 -10.53 0.03
C VAL A 11 11.57 -9.49 -1.00
N THR A 12 12.08 -9.94 -2.14
CA THR A 12 12.41 -9.10 -3.30
C THR A 12 11.78 -9.66 -4.56
N SER A 13 11.73 -8.85 -5.60
CA SER A 13 11.32 -9.29 -6.94
C SER A 13 12.41 -10.17 -7.55
N SER A 14 12.02 -11.26 -8.22
CA SER A 14 12.93 -12.12 -8.99
C SER A 14 13.53 -11.43 -10.22
N ASP A 15 12.85 -10.42 -10.77
CA ASP A 15 13.20 -9.71 -11.99
C ASP A 15 12.54 -8.31 -12.05
N GLU A 16 12.94 -7.49 -13.02
CA GLU A 16 12.31 -6.18 -13.31
C GLU A 16 10.83 -6.32 -13.71
N GLY A 17 10.43 -7.51 -14.17
CA GLY A 17 9.07 -7.86 -14.58
C GLY A 17 8.12 -8.25 -13.44
N PHE A 18 8.61 -8.35 -12.19
CA PHE A 18 7.81 -8.75 -11.04
C PHE A 18 7.10 -10.10 -11.26
N SER A 19 7.81 -11.10 -11.78
CA SER A 19 7.24 -12.42 -12.11
C SER A 19 7.17 -13.38 -10.91
N GLY A 20 7.93 -13.14 -9.84
CA GLY A 20 7.86 -13.89 -8.58
C GLY A 20 8.56 -13.20 -7.41
N LEU A 21 8.25 -13.68 -6.20
CA LEU A 21 8.92 -13.25 -4.96
C LEU A 21 10.03 -14.25 -4.61
N VAL A 22 11.21 -13.72 -4.31
CA VAL A 22 12.36 -14.48 -3.81
C VAL A 22 12.81 -13.91 -2.47
N ASP A 23 13.49 -14.72 -1.68
CA ASP A 23 14.21 -14.25 -0.50
C ASP A 23 15.49 -13.48 -0.88
N LEU A 24 16.23 -13.00 0.12
CA LEU A 24 17.48 -12.27 -0.10
C LEU A 24 18.60 -13.11 -0.73
N GLN A 25 18.45 -14.44 -0.77
CA GLN A 25 19.38 -15.35 -1.42
C GLN A 25 18.95 -15.67 -2.87
N GLY A 26 17.85 -15.06 -3.35
CA GLY A 26 17.30 -15.31 -4.68
C GLY A 26 16.51 -16.62 -4.78
N LYS A 27 16.22 -17.29 -3.66
CA LYS A 27 15.41 -18.51 -3.66
C LYS A 27 13.92 -18.14 -3.70
N PRO A 28 13.11 -18.76 -4.58
CA PRO A 28 11.67 -18.55 -4.59
C PRO A 28 11.04 -18.82 -3.21
N ILE A 29 10.17 -17.92 -2.76
CA ILE A 29 9.43 -18.14 -1.52
C ILE A 29 8.38 -19.23 -1.72
N ASP A 30 8.34 -20.18 -0.79
CA ASP A 30 7.33 -21.24 -0.77
C ASP A 30 6.11 -20.84 0.08
N ASP A 31 5.11 -21.72 0.12
CA ASP A 31 3.87 -21.44 0.85
C ASP A 31 4.07 -21.44 2.37
N ASP A 32 5.05 -22.20 2.88
CA ASP A 32 5.42 -22.17 4.31
C ASP A 32 6.04 -20.82 4.69
N PHE A 33 6.88 -20.24 3.83
CA PHE A 33 7.42 -18.90 3.99
C PHE A 33 6.30 -17.87 4.00
N LYS A 34 5.40 -17.92 2.99
CA LYS A 34 4.25 -16.99 2.91
C LYS A 34 3.39 -17.08 4.15
N LYS A 35 3.01 -18.30 4.58
CA LYS A 35 2.19 -18.53 5.77
C LYS A 35 2.82 -17.96 7.03
N ARG A 36 4.12 -18.22 7.24
CA ARG A 36 4.85 -17.71 8.41
C ARG A 36 4.93 -16.19 8.40
N ARG A 37 5.20 -15.59 7.24
CA ARG A 37 5.27 -14.14 7.07
C ARG A 37 3.91 -13.47 7.30
N SER A 38 2.82 -14.03 6.75
CA SER A 38 1.46 -13.57 7.01
C SER A 38 1.09 -13.66 8.49
N GLU A 39 1.42 -14.77 9.17
CA GLU A 39 1.14 -14.94 10.60
C GLU A 39 1.89 -13.91 11.46
N MET A 40 3.14 -13.59 11.12
CA MET A 40 3.90 -12.54 11.79
C MET A 40 3.25 -11.15 11.63
N LEU A 41 2.72 -10.83 10.44
CA LEU A 41 1.98 -9.59 10.19
C LEU A 41 0.69 -9.53 11.02
N LEU A 42 -0.08 -10.63 11.03
CA LEU A 42 -1.31 -10.73 11.80
C LEU A 42 -1.04 -10.64 13.31
N GLN A 43 0.04 -11.24 13.80
CA GLN A 43 0.44 -11.12 15.20
C GLN A 43 0.81 -9.67 15.53
N ALA A 44 1.56 -8.99 14.65
CA ALA A 44 1.90 -7.58 14.84
C ALA A 44 0.64 -6.69 14.92
N PHE A 45 -0.35 -6.95 14.07
CA PHE A 45 -1.65 -6.27 14.11
C PHE A 45 -2.37 -6.51 15.44
N ARG A 46 -2.50 -7.77 15.87
CA ARG A 46 -3.16 -8.16 17.13
C ARG A 46 -2.46 -7.57 18.37
N ASP A 47 -1.13 -7.54 18.38
CA ASP A 47 -0.36 -6.98 19.49
C ASP A 47 -0.47 -5.46 19.56
N CYS A 48 -0.54 -4.80 18.40
CA CYS A 48 -0.63 -3.35 18.28
C CYS A 48 -2.00 -2.82 18.71
N ARG A 49 -3.08 -3.56 18.40
CA ARG A 49 -4.48 -3.11 18.58
C ARG A 49 -4.70 -1.69 18.04
N PRO A 50 -4.44 -1.45 16.75
CA PRO A 50 -4.43 -0.10 16.21
C PRO A 50 -5.85 0.45 16.06
N ASP A 51 -6.02 1.76 16.24
CA ASP A 51 -7.25 2.46 15.84
C ASP A 51 -7.30 2.72 14.32
N ILE A 52 -6.12 2.78 13.68
CA ILE A 52 -5.95 3.05 12.24
C ILE A 52 -4.86 2.13 11.67
N VAL A 53 -5.15 1.50 10.54
CA VAL A 53 -4.18 0.78 9.71
C VAL A 53 -4.02 1.50 8.38
N MET A 54 -2.78 1.75 7.97
CA MET A 54 -2.48 2.32 6.66
C MET A 54 -1.60 1.34 5.88
N ILE A 55 -1.99 1.05 4.64
CA ILE A 55 -1.23 0.17 3.73
C ILE A 55 -0.73 1.00 2.55
N GLU A 56 0.59 1.07 2.40
CA GLU A 56 1.19 1.78 1.26
C GLU A 56 0.98 0.99 -0.04
N ALA A 57 0.54 1.70 -1.06
CA ALA A 57 0.38 1.30 -2.45
C ALA A 57 -0.64 0.19 -2.72
N PHE A 58 -1.02 -0.68 -1.79
CA PHE A 58 -2.04 -1.71 -2.04
C PHE A 58 -3.46 -1.15 -1.81
N PRO A 59 -4.43 -1.37 -2.71
CA PRO A 59 -4.45 -2.27 -3.87
C PRO A 59 -3.98 -1.67 -5.22
N PHE A 60 -3.61 -0.39 -5.26
CA PHE A 60 -3.08 0.30 -6.46
C PHE A 60 -1.74 -0.24 -6.99
N GLY A 61 -1.06 -1.06 -6.21
CA GLY A 61 0.21 -1.73 -6.50
C GLY A 61 0.40 -2.98 -5.65
N ARG A 62 1.64 -3.50 -5.62
CA ARG A 62 2.07 -4.59 -4.74
C ARG A 62 1.20 -5.86 -4.78
N ARG A 63 0.63 -6.20 -5.94
CA ARG A 63 -0.27 -7.36 -6.13
C ARG A 63 0.32 -8.67 -5.63
N GLN A 64 1.63 -8.88 -5.76
CA GLN A 64 2.27 -10.10 -5.28
C GLN A 64 2.17 -10.27 -3.76
N MET A 65 1.97 -9.19 -3.00
CA MET A 65 1.84 -9.21 -1.54
C MET A 65 0.42 -9.57 -1.07
N ARG A 66 -0.51 -9.90 -1.98
CA ARG A 66 -1.90 -10.27 -1.61
C ARG A 66 -1.98 -11.44 -0.62
N PHE A 67 -1.02 -12.36 -0.66
CA PHE A 67 -1.01 -13.53 0.24
C PHE A 67 -0.90 -13.12 1.73
N GLU A 68 -0.37 -11.93 2.04
CA GLU A 68 -0.29 -11.42 3.42
C GLU A 68 -1.26 -10.26 3.68
N LEU A 69 -1.54 -9.44 2.66
CA LEU A 69 -2.39 -8.27 2.83
C LEU A 69 -3.88 -8.62 2.86
N MET A 70 -4.36 -9.62 2.11
CA MET A 70 -5.77 -10.02 2.18
C MET A 70 -6.12 -10.60 3.56
N PRO A 71 -5.34 -11.52 4.16
CA PRO A 71 -5.59 -11.97 5.53
C PRO A 71 -5.57 -10.83 6.56
N LEU A 72 -4.71 -9.82 6.39
CA LEU A 72 -4.69 -8.65 7.26
C LEU A 72 -6.00 -7.85 7.14
N ILE A 73 -6.47 -7.60 5.92
CA ILE A 73 -7.73 -6.88 5.68
C ILE A 73 -8.91 -7.65 6.28
N GLU A 74 -8.97 -8.97 6.10
CA GLU A 74 -9.99 -9.82 6.71
C GLU A 74 -9.95 -9.76 8.25
N ALA A 75 -8.75 -9.72 8.85
CA ALA A 75 -8.59 -9.57 10.28
C ALA A 75 -9.02 -8.18 10.80
N ILE A 76 -8.78 -7.12 10.02
CA ILE A 76 -9.25 -5.77 10.31
C ILE A 76 -10.78 -5.76 10.33
N ASP A 77 -11.41 -6.27 9.27
CA ASP A 77 -12.87 -6.32 9.15
C ASP A 77 -13.55 -7.16 10.25
N ALA A 78 -12.87 -8.20 10.73
CA ALA A 78 -13.35 -9.04 11.83
C ALA A 78 -13.15 -8.43 13.23
N THR A 79 -12.41 -7.31 13.36
CA THR A 79 -12.12 -6.68 14.65
C THR A 79 -13.27 -5.77 15.10
N SER A 80 -13.55 -5.72 16.40
CA SER A 80 -14.57 -4.83 16.99
C SER A 80 -13.98 -4.04 18.17
N PRO A 81 -13.98 -2.70 18.14
CA PRO A 81 -14.35 -1.86 16.99
C PRO A 81 -13.39 -2.06 15.81
N ARG A 82 -13.92 -2.01 14.59
CA ARG A 82 -13.11 -2.14 13.37
C ARG A 82 -12.18 -0.93 13.23
N PRO A 83 -10.84 -1.11 13.15
CA PRO A 83 -9.92 -0.01 12.87
C PRO A 83 -10.20 0.64 11.52
N LEU A 84 -9.93 1.93 11.40
CA LEU A 84 -9.97 2.60 10.09
C LEU A 84 -8.88 2.01 9.19
N LEU A 85 -9.24 1.64 7.96
CA LEU A 85 -8.31 1.14 6.96
C LEU A 85 -8.10 2.18 5.86
N ALA A 86 -6.87 2.68 5.76
CA ALA A 86 -6.43 3.60 4.72
C ALA A 86 -5.44 2.94 3.76
N THR A 87 -5.46 3.36 2.50
CA THR A 87 -4.37 3.11 1.55
C THR A 87 -3.69 4.43 1.21
N SER A 88 -2.39 4.39 0.95
CA SER A 88 -1.67 5.57 0.49
C SER A 88 -0.98 5.35 -0.85
N VAL A 89 -1.04 6.35 -1.72
CA VAL A 89 -0.47 6.32 -3.07
C VAL A 89 0.19 7.65 -3.41
N ARG A 90 1.09 7.64 -4.39
CA ARG A 90 1.59 8.88 -5.00
C ARG A 90 0.62 9.34 -6.09
N ASP A 91 0.63 10.64 -6.37
CA ASP A 91 -0.16 11.29 -7.41
C ASP A 91 -0.04 10.67 -8.82
N ILE A 92 1.16 10.19 -9.17
CA ILE A 92 1.42 9.52 -10.45
C ILE A 92 1.42 8.01 -10.27
N LEU A 93 0.28 7.41 -10.58
CA LEU A 93 0.13 5.95 -10.67
C LEU A 93 0.63 5.45 -12.02
N GLN A 94 1.37 4.34 -12.00
CA GLN A 94 1.78 3.67 -13.24
C GLN A 94 0.55 3.05 -13.91
N GLU A 95 0.37 3.36 -15.20
CA GLU A 95 -0.77 2.86 -15.96
C GLU A 95 -0.77 1.32 -16.02
N ARG A 96 -1.90 0.73 -15.65
CA ARG A 96 -2.09 -0.72 -15.67
C ARG A 96 -2.67 -1.13 -17.02
N VAL A 97 -1.81 -1.70 -17.87
CA VAL A 97 -2.18 -2.10 -19.24
C VAL A 97 -3.01 -3.39 -19.31
N LYS A 98 -3.06 -4.20 -18.23
CA LYS A 98 -3.83 -5.46 -18.24
C LYS A 98 -5.31 -5.23 -17.89
N PRO A 99 -6.26 -5.68 -18.73
CA PRO A 99 -7.70 -5.59 -18.45
C PRO A 99 -8.09 -6.19 -17.10
N GLY A 100 -9.10 -5.62 -16.43
CA GLY A 100 -9.66 -6.13 -15.16
C GLY A 100 -8.93 -5.67 -13.89
N ARG A 101 -7.69 -5.16 -14.01
CA ARG A 101 -6.89 -4.79 -12.83
C ARG A 101 -7.38 -3.51 -12.14
N ASN A 102 -7.97 -2.58 -12.89
CA ASN A 102 -8.47 -1.35 -12.31
C ASN A 102 -9.80 -1.63 -11.60
N GLU A 103 -10.66 -2.46 -12.21
CA GLU A 103 -11.94 -2.90 -11.67
C GLU A 103 -11.75 -3.63 -10.34
N GLU A 104 -10.79 -4.56 -10.29
CA GLU A 104 -10.44 -5.28 -9.05
C GLU A 104 -9.86 -4.35 -7.96
N THR A 105 -9.17 -3.28 -8.37
CA THR A 105 -8.65 -2.27 -7.43
C THR A 105 -9.83 -1.50 -6.81
N VAL A 106 -10.75 -1.01 -7.65
CA VAL A 106 -11.96 -0.31 -7.19
C VAL A 106 -12.80 -1.20 -6.29
N ASP A 107 -13.00 -2.47 -6.66
CA ASP A 107 -13.78 -3.42 -5.86
C ASP A 107 -13.16 -3.63 -4.47
N LEU A 108 -11.84 -3.79 -4.38
CA LEU A 108 -11.15 -3.90 -3.09
C LEU A 108 -11.25 -2.62 -2.26
N ILE A 109 -11.06 -1.45 -2.88
CA ILE A 109 -11.18 -0.16 -2.20
C ILE A 109 -12.59 -0.02 -1.61
N ASN A 110 -13.63 -0.16 -2.44
CA ASN A 110 -14.99 0.12 -2.03
C ASN A 110 -15.52 -0.89 -1.00
N ARG A 111 -14.96 -2.10 -0.94
CA ARG A 111 -15.36 -3.12 0.05
C ARG A 111 -14.69 -2.95 1.40
N HIS A 112 -13.43 -2.53 1.43
CA HIS A 112 -12.58 -2.68 2.61
C HIS A 112 -11.94 -1.38 3.11
N PHE A 113 -11.71 -0.40 2.25
CA PHE A 113 -10.96 0.80 2.59
C PHE A 113 -11.91 1.96 2.90
N ASP A 114 -11.59 2.71 3.95
CA ASP A 114 -12.32 3.90 4.35
C ASP A 114 -11.77 5.15 3.65
N VAL A 115 -10.44 5.20 3.46
CA VAL A 115 -9.73 6.38 2.93
C VAL A 115 -8.63 6.01 1.93
N VAL A 116 -8.55 6.76 0.82
CA VAL A 116 -7.44 6.78 -0.13
C VAL A 116 -6.65 8.08 0.06
N MET A 117 -5.44 7.98 0.60
CA MET A 117 -4.54 9.11 0.79
C MET A 117 -3.63 9.27 -0.43
N VAL A 118 -3.76 10.40 -1.12
CA VAL A 118 -2.92 10.75 -2.27
C VAL A 118 -1.82 11.70 -1.81
N HIS A 119 -0.58 11.26 -1.91
CA HIS A 119 0.61 12.07 -1.67
C HIS A 119 0.96 12.85 -2.94
N GLY A 120 0.46 14.08 -3.01
CA GLY A 120 0.65 14.98 -4.14
C GLY A 120 -0.19 16.24 -4.02
N ASP A 121 0.00 17.13 -4.99
CA ASP A 121 -0.73 18.40 -5.11
C ASP A 121 -1.83 18.28 -6.19
N PRO A 122 -3.13 18.42 -5.83
CA PRO A 122 -4.21 18.35 -6.81
C PRO A 122 -4.16 19.47 -7.87
N ALA A 123 -3.45 20.58 -7.62
CA ALA A 123 -3.20 21.60 -8.63
C ALA A 123 -2.21 21.12 -9.71
N PHE A 124 -1.37 20.14 -9.40
CA PHE A 124 -0.42 19.52 -10.32
C PHE A 124 -1.03 18.31 -11.02
N ALA A 125 -1.39 17.27 -10.25
CA ALA A 125 -1.94 16.03 -10.76
C ALA A 125 -3.01 15.48 -9.81
N THR A 126 -4.10 15.01 -10.40
CA THR A 126 -5.19 14.36 -9.67
C THR A 126 -5.24 12.88 -9.99
N ILE A 127 -5.72 12.07 -9.04
CA ILE A 127 -5.78 10.61 -9.18
C ILE A 127 -6.60 10.17 -10.40
N ASP A 128 -7.62 10.91 -10.82
CA ASP A 128 -8.42 10.62 -12.03
C ASP A 128 -7.64 10.79 -13.34
N LYS A 129 -6.55 11.59 -13.33
CA LYS A 129 -5.64 11.69 -14.48
C LYS A 129 -4.73 10.48 -14.63
N THR A 130 -4.51 9.72 -13.56
CA THR A 130 -3.52 8.62 -13.51
C THR A 130 -4.15 7.25 -13.23
N PHE A 131 -5.43 7.23 -12.83
CA PHE A 131 -6.23 6.02 -12.62
C PHE A 131 -7.61 6.16 -13.29
N PRO A 132 -7.84 5.49 -14.44
CA PRO A 132 -9.05 5.68 -15.25
C PRO A 132 -10.39 5.44 -14.54
N LEU A 133 -10.40 4.61 -13.48
CA LEU A 133 -11.62 4.29 -12.72
C LEU A 133 -11.72 5.06 -11.39
N ALA A 134 -11.00 6.18 -11.24
CA ALA A 134 -11.04 6.97 -10.01
C ALA A 134 -12.46 7.42 -9.64
N GLY A 135 -13.28 7.77 -10.64
CA GLY A 135 -14.69 8.15 -10.42
C GLY A 135 -15.59 7.04 -9.90
N ALA A 136 -15.13 5.79 -9.89
CA ALA A 136 -15.86 4.66 -9.31
C ALA A 136 -15.47 4.35 -7.86
N ILE A 137 -14.50 5.07 -7.29
CA ILE A 137 -14.09 4.92 -5.89
C ILE A 137 -15.11 5.62 -4.98
N THR A 138 -15.66 4.88 -4.01
CA THR A 138 -16.63 5.39 -3.03
C THR A 138 -15.98 5.76 -1.69
N ALA A 139 -14.77 5.26 -1.42
CA ALA A 139 -13.98 5.64 -0.26
C ALA A 139 -13.58 7.13 -0.32
N GLU A 140 -13.32 7.75 0.83
CA GLU A 140 -12.89 9.15 0.87
C GLU A 140 -11.51 9.30 0.20
N VAL A 141 -11.37 10.22 -0.75
CA VAL A 141 -10.09 10.51 -1.40
C VAL A 141 -9.54 11.83 -0.86
N THR A 142 -8.39 11.78 -0.19
CA THR A 142 -7.79 12.94 0.48
C THR A 142 -6.38 13.19 -0.03
N TYR A 143 -6.08 14.44 -0.41
CA TYR A 143 -4.73 14.85 -0.79
C TYR A 143 -3.96 15.32 0.44
N THR A 144 -2.76 14.76 0.62
CA THR A 144 -1.92 15.00 1.80
C THR A 144 -0.77 15.96 1.52
N GLY A 145 -0.63 16.43 0.28
CA GLY A 145 0.48 17.27 -0.16
C GLY A 145 1.80 16.49 -0.30
N LEU A 146 2.90 17.25 -0.39
CA LEU A 146 4.26 16.73 -0.52
C LEU A 146 5.10 17.18 0.67
N VAL A 147 5.86 16.24 1.24
CA VAL A 147 6.87 16.57 2.26
C VAL A 147 8.19 16.85 1.56
N ALA A 148 8.64 18.11 1.63
CA ALA A 148 9.94 18.53 1.13
C ALA A 148 10.91 18.80 2.28
N ALA A 149 12.19 18.51 2.06
CA ALA A 149 13.24 19.05 2.91
C ALA A 149 13.22 20.59 2.82
N PRO A 150 13.74 21.30 3.85
CA PRO A 150 13.93 22.75 3.75
C PRO A 150 14.65 23.11 2.45
N PRO A 151 14.31 24.24 1.81
CA PRO A 151 14.97 24.65 0.57
C PRO A 151 16.49 24.69 0.80
N PRO A 152 17.30 24.20 -0.16
CA PRO A 152 18.74 24.31 -0.05
C PRO A 152 19.12 25.79 0.08
N PRO A 153 20.21 26.12 0.82
CA PRO A 153 20.70 27.50 0.88
C PRO A 153 20.95 28.02 -0.54
N ALA A 154 20.65 29.30 -0.77
CA ALA A 154 20.86 29.93 -2.07
C ALA A 154 22.30 29.70 -2.53
N ALA A 155 22.46 29.25 -3.78
CA ALA A 155 23.79 29.06 -4.35
C ALA A 155 24.53 30.40 -4.29
N SER A 156 25.71 30.42 -3.67
CA SER A 156 26.59 31.59 -3.76
C SER A 156 27.02 31.70 -5.22
N GLU A 157 26.61 32.77 -5.89
CA GLU A 157 27.22 33.17 -7.16
C GLU A 157 28.75 33.25 -6.93
N ARG A 158 29.51 32.59 -7.80
CA ARG A 158 30.96 32.74 -7.92
C ARG A 158 31.25 33.61 -9.12
#